data_AF-A0A1R1SA11-F1
#
_entry.id   AF-A0A1R1SA11-F1
#
_cell.length_a   1.000
_cell.length_b   1.000
_cell.length_c   1.000
_cell.angle_alpha   90.00
_cell.angle_beta   90.00
_cell.angle_gamma   90.00
#
_symmetry.space_group_name_H-M   'P 1'
#
loop_
_entity.id
_entity.type
_entity.pdbx_description
1 polymer ?
#
loop_
_entity_poly.entity_id
_entity_poly.type
_entity_poly.pdbx_seq_one_letter_code
_entity_poly.pdbx_strand_id
1 'polypeptide(L)' 'MTNHTPEQDPGTRPGSVGTQSEEDRLRLLETQVQTLADAVRALAQGLENIPTQDPALAAQAAARGARLAHELLLSQGL' A
#
# COMPACT_ATOMS: atom_id res chain seq x y z
N MET A 1 46.03 -45.43 7.90
CA MET A 1 44.59 -45.22 7.64
C MET A 1 43.95 -44.70 8.91
N THR A 2 43.76 -43.39 9.02
CA THR A 2 42.73 -42.74 9.85
C THR A 2 42.71 -41.26 9.44
N ASN A 3 41.82 -40.91 8.51
CA ASN A 3 41.54 -39.52 8.15
C ASN A 3 40.72 -38.89 9.29
N HIS A 4 41.22 -37.78 9.85
CA HIS A 4 40.43 -36.90 10.69
C HIS A 4 39.59 -35.98 9.78
N THR A 5 38.31 -36.27 9.69
CA THR A 5 37.29 -35.38 9.11
C THR A 5 37.08 -34.21 10.08
N PRO A 6 37.23 -32.94 9.67
CA PRO A 6 36.81 -31.84 10.52
C PRO A 6 35.28 -31.82 10.58
N GLU A 7 34.75 -31.78 11.80
CA GLU A 7 33.35 -31.46 12.06
C GLU A 7 33.03 -30.11 11.40
N GLN A 8 32.31 -30.16 10.29
CA GLN A 8 31.61 -29.01 9.76
C GLN A 8 30.37 -28.82 10.63
N ASP A 9 30.46 -27.92 11.61
CA ASP A 9 29.30 -27.28 12.19
C ASP A 9 28.79 -26.24 11.16
N PRO A 10 27.66 -26.47 10.46
CA PRO A 10 27.06 -25.41 9.68
C PRO A 10 26.34 -24.50 10.67
N GLY A 11 27.12 -23.59 11.26
CA GLY A 11 26.61 -22.38 11.89
C GLY A 11 25.61 -21.74 10.93
N THR A 12 24.33 -21.98 11.20
CA THR A 12 23.22 -21.42 10.46
C THR A 12 23.27 -19.93 10.73
N ARG A 13 23.89 -19.17 9.83
CA ARG A 13 23.88 -17.71 9.89
C ARG A 13 22.42 -17.26 9.85
N PRO A 14 21.87 -16.64 10.92
CA PRO A 14 20.54 -16.05 10.87
C PRO A 14 20.65 -14.69 10.17
N GLY A 15 20.98 -14.69 8.88
CA GLY A 15 21.16 -13.47 8.08
C GLY A 15 20.05 -13.22 7.06
N SER A 16 19.16 -14.19 6.84
CA SER A 16 18.21 -14.15 5.72
C SER A 16 16.74 -13.91 6.12
N VAL A 17 16.42 -13.94 7.42
CA VAL A 17 15.02 -13.84 7.89
C VAL A 17 14.60 -12.37 8.09
N GLY A 18 15.55 -11.45 8.31
CA GLY A 18 15.26 -10.03 8.54
C GLY A 18 14.98 -9.23 7.26
N THR A 19 15.73 -9.46 6.18
CA THR A 19 15.64 -8.66 4.95
C THR A 19 14.35 -8.95 4.17
N GLN A 20 13.94 -10.22 4.10
CA GLN A 20 12.68 -10.58 3.44
C GLN A 20 11.48 -9.93 4.15
N SER A 21 11.48 -9.91 5.49
CA SER A 21 10.42 -9.24 6.27
C SER A 21 10.42 -7.73 6.11
N GLU A 22 11.58 -7.09 5.96
CA GLU A 22 11.68 -5.65 5.73
C GLU A 22 11.25 -5.26 4.32
N GLU A 23 11.64 -6.03 3.30
CA GLU A 23 11.21 -5.86 1.92
C GLU A 23 9.71 -6.07 1.76
N ASP A 24 9.13 -7.10 2.39
CA ASP A 24 7.69 -7.35 2.38
C ASP A 24 6.91 -6.22 3.05
N ARG A 25 7.43 -5.70 4.17
CA ARG A 25 6.85 -4.54 4.86
C ARG A 25 6.95 -3.27 4.03
N LEU A 26 8.06 -3.06 3.32
CA LEU A 26 8.25 -1.92 2.42
C LEU A 26 7.27 -1.98 1.25
N ARG A 27 7.12 -3.14 0.60
CA ARG A 27 6.14 -3.34 -0.49
C ARG A 27 4.71 -3.10 -0.05
N LEU A 28 4.36 -3.55 1.16
CA LEU A 28 3.04 -3.28 1.74
C LEU A 28 2.82 -1.78 1.94
N LEU A 29 3.79 -1.08 2.51
CA LEU A 29 3.74 0.38 2.72
C LEU A 29 3.63 1.13 1.39
N GLU A 30 4.40 0.75 0.37
CA GLU A 30 4.34 1.36 -0.96
C GLU A 30 2.94 1.17 -1.58
N THR A 31 2.37 -0.03 -1.45
CA THR A 31 1.01 -0.33 -1.94
C THR A 31 -0.05 0.49 -1.21
N GLN A 32 0.06 0.63 0.11
CA GLN A 32 -0.84 1.45 0.92
C GLN A 32 -0.74 2.94 0.56
N VAL A 33 0.48 3.47 0.40
CA VAL A 33 0.71 4.86 0.02
C VAL A 33 0.17 5.15 -1.38
N GLN A 34 0.38 4.24 -2.34
CA GLN A 34 -0.15 4.38 -3.69
C GLN A 34 -1.70 4.43 -3.65
N THR A 35 -2.31 3.51 -2.90
CA THR A 35 -3.77 3.46 -2.75
C THR A 35 -4.31 4.73 -2.10
N LEU A 36 -3.62 5.23 -1.07
CA LEU A 36 -3.99 6.48 -0.42
C LEU A 36 -3.89 7.68 -1.39
N ALA A 37 -2.85 7.74 -2.21
CA ALA A 37 -2.70 8.78 -3.22
C ALA A 37 -3.85 8.73 -4.26
N ASP A 38 -4.25 7.54 -4.68
CA ASP A 38 -5.37 7.36 -5.62
C ASP A 38 -6.71 7.74 -4.98
N ALA A 39 -6.94 7.39 -3.71
CA ALA A 39 -8.12 7.79 -2.96
C ALA A 39 -8.21 9.32 -2.81
N VAL A 40 -7.10 9.98 -2.47
CA VAL A 40 -7.04 11.45 -2.37
C VAL A 40 -7.29 12.10 -3.73
N ARG A 41 -6.77 11.54 -4.83
CA ARG A 41 -7.02 12.05 -6.19
C ARG A 41 -8.50 11.92 -6.57
N ALA A 42 -9.14 10.79 -6.27
CA ALA A 42 -10.57 10.61 -6.51
C ALA A 42 -11.42 11.63 -5.71
N LEU A 43 -11.00 11.92 -4.47
CA LEU A 43 -11.62 12.95 -3.64
C LEU A 43 -11.45 14.34 -4.27
N ALA A 44 -10.23 14.69 -4.66
CA ALA A 44 -9.91 15.96 -5.28
C ALA A 44 -10.73 16.18 -6.55
N GLN A 45 -10.82 15.18 -7.43
CA GLN A 45 -11.66 15.24 -8.64
C GLN A 45 -13.16 15.42 -8.34
N GLY A 46 -13.66 14.79 -7.27
CA GLY A 46 -15.03 15.00 -6.82
C GLY A 46 -15.30 16.42 -6.32
N LEU A 47 -14.26 17.09 -5.80
CA LEU A 47 -14.30 18.42 -5.20
C LEU A 47 -13.86 19.55 -6.15
N GLU A 48 -13.18 19.24 -7.25
CA GLU A 48 -12.66 20.22 -8.23
C GLU A 48 -13.77 20.88 -9.06
N ASN A 49 -15.01 20.43 -8.94
CA ASN A 49 -16.18 21.11 -9.51
C ASN A 49 -16.56 22.35 -8.70
N ILE A 50 -15.90 23.48 -8.98
CA ILE A 50 -16.22 24.81 -8.42
C ILE A 50 -16.12 25.85 -9.56
N PRO A 51 -17.02 26.85 -9.73
CA PRO A 51 -18.47 26.93 -9.50
C PRO A 51 -19.17 27.60 -10.72
N THR A 52 -19.79 26.85 -11.63
CA THR A 52 -20.76 27.43 -12.61
C THR A 52 -21.97 26.55 -12.88
N GLN A 53 -21.95 25.30 -12.43
CA GLN A 53 -23.00 24.33 -12.69
C GLN A 53 -23.58 23.85 -11.37
N ASP A 54 -24.85 24.19 -11.15
CA ASP A 54 -25.81 23.64 -10.20
C ASP A 54 -25.25 22.99 -8.90
N PRO A 55 -25.57 23.54 -7.71
CA PRO A 55 -25.15 22.94 -6.44
C PRO A 55 -25.55 21.46 -6.27
N ALA A 56 -26.62 21.00 -6.91
CA ALA A 56 -27.00 19.59 -6.89
C ALA A 56 -25.99 18.70 -7.65
N LEU A 57 -25.44 19.18 -8.76
CA LEU A 57 -24.42 18.46 -9.54
C LEU A 57 -23.09 18.41 -8.80
N ALA A 58 -22.71 19.51 -8.15
CA ALA A 58 -21.51 19.56 -7.32
C ALA A 58 -21.59 18.57 -6.15
N ALA A 59 -22.73 18.52 -5.44
CA ALA A 59 -22.95 17.56 -4.36
C ALA A 59 -22.88 16.09 -4.86
N GLN A 60 -23.42 15.82 -6.04
CA GLN A 60 -23.37 14.48 -6.63
C GLN A 60 -21.93 14.07 -7.00
N ALA A 61 -21.14 14.98 -7.56
CA ALA A 61 -19.73 14.73 -7.90
C ALA A 61 -18.88 14.47 -6.65
N ALA A 62 -19.06 15.28 -5.61
CA ALA A 62 -18.38 15.08 -4.33
C ALA A 62 -18.74 13.73 -3.71
N ALA A 63 -20.02 13.35 -3.70
CA ALA A 63 -20.47 12.05 -3.20
C ALA A 63 -19.92 10.87 -4.02
N ARG A 64 -19.74 11.01 -5.34
CA ARG A 64 -19.08 9.99 -6.18
C ARG A 64 -17.59 9.87 -5.85
N GLY A 65 -16.86 10.98 -5.77
CA GLY A 65 -15.43 10.98 -5.41
C GLY A 65 -15.19 10.36 -4.04
N ALA A 66 -16.02 10.71 -3.05
CA ALA A 66 -15.96 10.13 -1.70
C ALA A 66 -16.21 8.62 -1.69
N ARG A 67 -17.17 8.11 -2.46
CA ARG A 67 -17.42 6.66 -2.57
C ARG A 67 -16.24 5.93 -3.21
N LEU A 68 -15.71 6.44 -4.31
CA LEU A 68 -14.56 5.83 -4.98
C LEU A 68 -13.32 5.80 -4.08
N ALA A 69 -13.06 6.90 -3.37
CA ALA A 69 -11.97 6.95 -2.39
C ALA A 69 -12.18 5.91 -1.27
N HIS A 70 -13.40 5.77 -0.77
CA HIS A 70 -13.72 4.77 0.26
C HIS A 70 -13.53 3.34 -0.25
N GLU A 71 -13.97 3.03 -1.48
CA GLU A 71 -13.78 1.73 -2.11
C GLU A 71 -12.29 1.38 -2.31
N LEU A 72 -11.49 2.37 -2.72
CA LEU A 72 -10.04 2.20 -2.87
C LEU A 72 -9.38 1.87 -1.54
N LEU A 73 -9.74 2.58 -0.46
CA LEU A 73 -9.20 2.32 0.88
C LEU A 73 -9.60 0.93 1.40
N LEU A 74 -10.88 0.56 1.26
CA LEU A 74 -11.38 -0.77 1.65
C LEU A 74 -10.65 -1.91 0.94
N SER A 75 -10.27 -1.73 -0.33
CA SER A 75 -9.56 -2.76 -1.10
C SER A 75 -8.20 -3.15 -0.50
N GLN A 76 -7.60 -2.27 0.31
CA GLN A 76 -6.33 -2.51 1.01
C GLN A 76 -6.49 -2.70 2.53
N GLY A 77 -7.73 -2.73 3.03
CA GLY A 77 -8.01 -2.81 4.47
C GLY A 77 -7.60 -1.55 5.26
N LEU A 78 -7.58 -0.40 4.59
CA LEU A 78 -7.39 0.94 5.18
C LEU A 78 -8.75 1.59 5.48
#